data_AF-A0A1F8QIY7-F1
#
_entry.id   AF-A0A1F8QIY7-F1
#
_cell.length_a   1.000
_cell.length_b   1.000
_cell.length_c   1.000
_cell.angle_alpha   90.00
_cell.angle_beta   90.00
_cell.angle_gamma   90.00
#
_symmetry.space_group_name_H-M   'P 1'
#
loop_
_entity.id
_entity.type
_entity.pdbx_description
1 polymer ?
#
loop_
_entity_poly.entity_id
_entity_poly.type
_entity_poly.pdbx_seq_one_letter_code
_entity_poly.pdbx_strand_id
1 'polypeptide(L)'
;MVKLGVDGDPVRSAAQHLAGLSFESGWPCAVTPGLGKFRGPGRKTDPCPYATLVALKALVQIPEWRDSKACLNGAETLLKLWEQRKERRPYMFAMGTNFAKLKAPMVWYDILHVLDVLTQLPHLLEDKRLLEMVETVKAKSDEGGRFTAESIWKPWSGWEFGQKREASFLLTLLAQRIFGRMSEPRSTLKA
;
A
#
# COMPACT_ATOMS: atom_id res chain seq x y z
N MET A 1 13.77 7.03 6.69
CA MET A 1 15.24 6.97 6.56
C MET A 1 15.63 6.96 5.09
N VAL A 2 15.28 5.91 4.33
CA VAL A 2 15.61 5.81 2.88
C VAL A 2 15.15 7.03 2.08
N LYS A 3 13.87 7.44 2.18
CA LYS A 3 13.35 8.67 1.51
C LYS A 3 14.04 9.98 1.94
N LEU A 4 14.77 9.98 3.05
CA LEU A 4 15.54 11.14 3.54
C LEU A 4 17.03 11.04 3.12
N GLY A 5 17.39 10.09 2.25
CA GLY A 5 18.78 9.87 1.83
C GLY A 5 19.63 9.11 2.85
N VAL A 6 19.01 8.42 3.82
CA VAL A 6 19.74 7.63 4.84
C VAL A 6 19.60 6.14 4.53
N ASP A 7 20.72 5.50 4.17
CA ASP A 7 20.79 4.11 3.71
C ASP A 7 21.93 3.28 4.33
N GLY A 8 22.56 3.75 5.41
CA GLY A 8 23.68 3.05 6.07
C GLY A 8 23.34 1.66 6.64
N ASP A 9 24.34 0.98 7.19
CA ASP A 9 24.23 -0.42 7.65
C ASP A 9 23.03 -0.74 8.56
N PRO A 10 22.62 0.14 9.50
CA PRO A 10 21.41 -0.12 10.30
C PRO A 10 20.14 -0.20 9.45
N VAL A 11 20.03 0.61 8.38
CA VAL A 11 18.88 0.60 7.46
C VAL A 11 18.89 -0.67 6.62
N ARG A 12 20.06 -1.06 6.09
CA ARG A 12 20.22 -2.30 5.31
C ARG A 12 19.92 -3.54 6.16
N SER A 13 20.43 -3.59 7.39
CA SER A 13 20.16 -4.67 8.33
C SER A 13 18.67 -4.74 8.71
N ALA A 14 18.02 -3.60 8.95
CA ALA A 14 16.59 -3.55 9.21
C ALA A 14 15.76 -4.05 8.01
N ALA A 15 16.14 -3.69 6.78
CA ALA A 15 15.47 -4.19 5.57
C ALA A 15 15.64 -5.70 5.40
N GLN A 16 16.86 -6.23 5.61
CA GLN A 16 17.12 -7.67 5.59
C GLN A 16 16.30 -8.41 6.64
N HIS A 17 16.28 -7.91 7.87
CA HIS A 17 15.48 -8.48 8.95
C HIS A 17 13.99 -8.48 8.59
N LEU A 18 13.47 -7.36 8.11
CA LEU A 18 12.08 -7.23 7.69
C LEU A 18 11.73 -8.22 6.57
N ALA A 19 12.58 -8.35 5.54
CA ALA A 19 12.38 -9.32 4.47
C ALA A 19 12.39 -10.77 4.98
N GLY A 20 13.26 -11.08 5.94
CA GLY A 20 13.34 -12.39 6.59
C GLY A 20 12.11 -12.78 7.42
N LEU A 21 11.23 -11.84 7.75
CA LEU A 21 9.96 -12.12 8.43
C LEU A 21 8.83 -12.53 7.46
N SER A 22 9.05 -12.45 6.15
CA SER A 22 8.04 -12.80 5.14
C SER A 22 7.87 -14.32 4.99
N PHE A 23 6.66 -14.73 4.62
CA PHE A 23 6.32 -16.07 4.14
C PHE A 23 5.91 -16.02 2.66
N GLU A 24 5.56 -17.18 2.08
CA GLU A 24 5.01 -17.24 0.72
C GLU A 24 3.73 -16.41 0.56
N SER A 25 2.94 -16.31 1.62
CA SER A 25 1.70 -15.53 1.64
C SER A 25 1.88 -14.08 2.08
N GLY A 26 3.11 -13.53 2.15
CA GLY A 26 3.38 -12.18 2.63
C GLY A 26 3.78 -12.11 4.11
N TRP A 27 3.53 -11.00 4.79
CA TRP A 27 3.96 -10.80 6.18
C TRP A 27 2.87 -11.19 7.19
N PRO A 28 3.22 -11.99 8.21
CA PRO A 28 2.35 -12.20 9.36
C PRO A 28 2.39 -10.98 10.31
N CYS A 29 1.53 -10.98 11.32
CA CYS A 29 1.78 -10.19 12.53
C CYS A 29 2.90 -10.86 13.34
N ALA A 30 4.16 -10.53 13.03
CA ALA A 30 5.31 -10.92 13.84
C ALA A 30 5.38 -10.08 15.13
N VAL A 31 5.71 -10.72 16.25
CA VAL A 31 5.85 -10.07 17.55
C VAL A 31 7.26 -10.25 18.11
N THR A 32 7.68 -9.30 18.93
CA THR A 32 8.90 -9.47 19.73
C THR A 32 8.73 -10.62 20.74
N PRO A 33 9.79 -11.37 21.09
CA PRO A 33 9.73 -12.45 22.07
C PRO A 33 9.08 -12.04 23.41
N GLY A 34 9.26 -10.77 23.82
CA GLY A 34 8.66 -10.24 25.05
C GLY A 34 7.13 -10.16 25.05
N LEU A 35 6.48 -10.26 23.88
CA LEU A 35 5.02 -10.28 23.74
C LEU A 35 4.46 -11.72 23.59
N GLY A 36 5.28 -12.73 23.86
CA GLY A 36 4.86 -14.13 23.91
C GLY A 36 4.44 -14.69 22.54
N LYS A 37 3.30 -15.39 22.51
CA LYS A 37 2.80 -16.15 21.34
C LYS A 37 1.70 -15.44 20.55
N PHE A 38 1.52 -14.12 20.74
CA PHE A 38 0.56 -13.35 19.94
C PHE A 38 0.98 -13.36 18.47
N ARG A 39 0.01 -13.46 17.57
CA ARG A 39 0.24 -13.65 16.13
C ARG A 39 -0.76 -12.88 15.26
N GLY A 40 -1.35 -11.83 15.85
CA GLY A 40 -2.39 -11.05 15.20
C GLY A 40 -3.75 -11.76 15.18
N PRO A 41 -4.79 -11.06 14.70
CA PRO A 41 -6.06 -11.68 14.40
C PRO A 41 -5.98 -12.49 13.09
N GLY A 42 -6.73 -13.59 13.00
CA GLY A 42 -6.79 -14.44 11.79
C GLY A 42 -6.18 -15.83 11.98
N ARG A 43 -6.04 -16.58 10.88
CA ARG A 43 -5.43 -17.92 10.91
C ARG A 43 -3.91 -17.83 10.92
N LYS A 44 -3.24 -18.84 11.48
CA LYS A 44 -1.76 -18.88 11.61
C LYS A 44 -1.02 -18.70 10.28
N THR A 45 -1.60 -19.17 9.18
CA THR A 45 -1.01 -19.15 7.84
C THR A 45 -1.51 -18.00 6.97
N ASP A 46 -2.47 -17.21 7.47
CA ASP A 46 -2.94 -16.03 6.76
C ASP A 46 -1.91 -14.90 6.89
N PRO A 47 -1.68 -14.11 5.83
CA PRO A 47 -0.99 -12.85 5.99
C PRO A 47 -1.80 -11.88 6.84
N CYS A 48 -1.11 -10.93 7.44
CA CYS A 48 -1.72 -9.69 7.87
C CYS A 48 -1.66 -8.68 6.71
N PRO A 49 -2.81 -8.29 6.10
CA PRO A 49 -2.81 -7.39 4.94
C PRO A 49 -2.12 -6.06 5.22
N TYR A 50 -2.28 -5.51 6.42
CA TYR A 50 -1.63 -4.27 6.81
C TYR A 50 -0.13 -4.45 7.05
N ALA A 51 0.30 -5.55 7.70
CA ALA A 51 1.73 -5.84 7.87
C ALA A 51 2.42 -6.01 6.51
N THR A 52 1.79 -6.74 5.58
CA THR A 52 2.26 -6.88 4.20
C THR A 52 2.38 -5.52 3.52
N LEU A 53 1.35 -4.67 3.61
CA LEU A 53 1.36 -3.35 2.99
C LEU A 53 2.50 -2.46 3.51
N VAL A 54 2.68 -2.35 4.83
CA VAL A 54 3.70 -1.47 5.41
C VAL A 54 5.12 -2.03 5.24
N ALA A 55 5.28 -3.36 5.23
CA ALA A 55 6.56 -3.99 4.95
C ALA A 55 7.01 -3.74 3.51
N LEU A 56 6.10 -3.95 2.55
CA LEU A 56 6.34 -3.58 1.15
C LEU A 56 6.66 -2.09 1.01
N LYS A 57 5.86 -1.21 1.63
CA LYS A 57 6.08 0.24 1.58
C LYS A 57 7.50 0.63 1.98
N ALA A 58 8.08 -0.06 2.97
CA ALA A 58 9.45 0.16 3.40
C ALA A 58 10.46 -0.39 2.39
N LEU A 59 10.30 -1.65 1.98
CA LEU A 59 11.25 -2.34 1.10
C LEU A 59 11.31 -1.75 -0.32
N VAL A 60 10.19 -1.33 -0.91
CA VAL A 60 10.18 -0.77 -2.28
C VAL A 60 10.92 0.56 -2.40
N GLN A 61 11.25 1.20 -1.28
CA GLN A 61 12.11 2.39 -1.27
C GLN A 61 13.56 2.09 -1.60
N ILE A 62 13.98 0.83 -1.46
CA ILE A 62 15.34 0.36 -1.70
C ILE A 62 15.30 -0.44 -3.02
N PRO A 63 15.82 0.10 -4.13
CA PRO A 63 15.68 -0.49 -5.47
C PRO A 63 16.00 -1.99 -5.54
N GLU A 64 17.04 -2.42 -4.84
CA GLU A 64 17.54 -3.80 -4.78
C GLU A 64 16.52 -4.80 -4.23
N TRP A 65 15.54 -4.34 -3.45
CA TRP A 65 14.49 -5.19 -2.91
C TRP A 65 13.26 -5.33 -3.81
N ARG A 66 13.08 -4.47 -4.82
CA ARG A 66 11.83 -4.41 -5.61
C ARG A 66 11.52 -5.73 -6.32
N ASP A 67 12.53 -6.45 -6.78
CA ASP A 67 12.40 -7.74 -7.45
C ASP A 67 12.76 -8.93 -6.53
N SER A 68 12.93 -8.69 -5.24
CA SER A 68 13.15 -9.76 -4.26
C SER A 68 11.92 -10.65 -4.11
N LYS A 69 12.13 -11.93 -3.78
CA LYS A 69 11.04 -12.88 -3.51
C LYS A 69 10.06 -12.37 -2.45
N ALA A 70 10.54 -11.65 -1.44
CA ALA A 70 9.70 -11.07 -0.39
C ALA A 70 8.74 -10.00 -0.95
N CYS A 71 9.24 -9.10 -1.80
CA CYS A 71 8.41 -8.07 -2.44
C CYS A 71 7.42 -8.67 -3.44
N LEU A 72 7.87 -9.62 -4.26
CA LEU A 72 7.00 -10.33 -5.21
C LEU A 72 5.84 -11.04 -4.50
N ASN A 73 6.13 -11.81 -3.44
CA ASN A 73 5.12 -12.53 -2.67
C ASN A 73 4.15 -11.58 -1.94
N GLY A 74 4.67 -10.49 -1.37
CA GLY A 74 3.84 -9.50 -0.71
C GLY A 74 2.90 -8.80 -1.69
N ALA A 75 3.41 -8.39 -2.85
CA ALA A 75 2.62 -7.75 -3.89
C ALA A 75 1.51 -8.69 -4.40
N GLU A 76 1.87 -9.93 -4.73
CA GLU A 76 0.91 -10.95 -5.15
C GLU A 76 -0.15 -11.20 -4.08
N THR A 77 0.23 -11.18 -2.80
CA THR A 77 -0.72 -11.30 -1.69
C THR A 77 -1.75 -10.19 -1.70
N LEU A 78 -1.34 -8.92 -1.85
CA LEU A 78 -2.28 -7.80 -1.90
C LEU A 78 -3.20 -7.86 -3.13
N LEU A 79 -2.65 -8.23 -4.29
CA LEU A 79 -3.42 -8.37 -5.52
C LEU A 79 -4.43 -9.53 -5.44
N LYS A 80 -4.05 -10.66 -4.86
CA LYS A 80 -4.94 -11.81 -4.63
C LYS A 80 -6.04 -11.48 -3.62
N LEU A 81 -5.75 -10.68 -2.59
CA LEU A 81 -6.79 -10.20 -1.67
C LEU A 81 -7.81 -9.30 -2.39
N TRP A 82 -7.36 -8.51 -3.37
CA TRP A 82 -8.24 -7.70 -4.19
C TRP A 82 -9.08 -8.56 -5.15
N GLU A 83 -8.46 -9.52 -5.82
CA GLU A 83 -9.16 -10.45 -6.72
C GLU A 83 -10.26 -11.22 -5.97
N GLN A 84 -9.95 -11.74 -4.78
CA GLN A 84 -10.85 -12.57 -3.97
C GLN A 84 -11.75 -11.76 -3.03
N ARG A 85 -11.81 -10.42 -3.16
CA ARG A 85 -12.43 -9.54 -2.15
C ARG A 85 -13.93 -9.78 -1.92
N LYS A 86 -14.62 -10.44 -2.87
CA LYS A 86 -16.04 -10.78 -2.75
C LYS A 86 -16.26 -12.01 -1.88
N GLU A 87 -15.35 -12.98 -1.95
CA GLU A 87 -15.40 -14.28 -1.25
C GLU A 87 -14.59 -14.28 0.06
N ARG A 88 -13.45 -13.59 0.07
CA ARG A 88 -12.49 -13.56 1.18
C ARG A 88 -12.54 -12.21 1.89
N ARG A 89 -12.81 -12.25 3.20
CA ARG A 89 -12.83 -11.06 4.07
C ARG A 89 -11.87 -11.26 5.24
N PRO A 90 -10.57 -10.92 5.09
CA PRO A 90 -9.65 -10.97 6.20
C PRO A 90 -10.17 -10.09 7.35
N TYR A 91 -10.00 -10.56 8.58
CA TYR A 91 -10.50 -9.87 9.76
C TYR A 91 -9.96 -8.43 9.81
N MET A 92 -10.85 -7.44 9.92
CA MET A 92 -10.56 -5.98 9.86
C MET A 92 -10.02 -5.42 8.54
N PHE A 93 -9.75 -6.26 7.52
CA PHE A 93 -9.07 -5.84 6.29
C PHE A 93 -9.82 -6.27 5.02
N ALA A 94 -11.15 -6.30 5.07
CA ALA A 94 -11.97 -6.54 3.88
C ALA A 94 -11.82 -5.40 2.86
N MET A 95 -11.54 -5.74 1.60
CA MET A 95 -11.42 -4.77 0.50
C MET A 95 -12.79 -4.42 -0.11
N GLY A 96 -13.71 -3.92 0.73
CA GLY A 96 -15.06 -3.50 0.34
C GLY A 96 -15.21 -1.99 0.18
N THR A 97 -16.43 -1.48 0.35
CA THR A 97 -16.76 -0.05 0.21
C THR A 97 -15.88 0.86 1.08
N ASN A 98 -15.58 0.48 2.32
CA ASN A 98 -14.74 1.30 3.20
C ASN A 98 -13.27 1.32 2.79
N PHE A 99 -12.75 0.23 2.20
CA PHE A 99 -11.39 0.19 1.66
C PHE A 99 -11.25 1.11 0.45
N ALA A 100 -12.29 1.20 -0.38
CA ALA A 100 -12.31 2.04 -1.57
C ALA A 100 -12.57 3.53 -1.30
N LYS A 101 -12.80 3.94 -0.04
CA LYS A 101 -12.99 5.35 0.31
C LYS A 101 -11.67 6.10 0.26
N LEU A 102 -11.63 7.21 -0.46
CA LEU A 102 -10.45 8.07 -0.51
C LEU A 102 -10.25 8.81 0.81
N LYS A 103 -9.01 8.80 1.31
CA LYS A 103 -8.63 9.39 2.58
C LYS A 103 -7.14 9.71 2.59
N ALA A 104 -6.78 10.83 3.22
CA ALA A 104 -5.41 11.18 3.53
C ALA A 104 -5.26 11.53 5.03
N PRO A 105 -4.06 11.35 5.63
CA PRO A 105 -2.93 10.61 5.08
C PRO A 105 -3.17 9.09 4.99
N MET A 106 -2.36 8.42 4.17
CA MET A 106 -2.33 6.95 3.97
C MET A 106 -1.74 6.24 5.19
N VAL A 107 -2.52 6.23 6.28
CA VAL A 107 -2.14 5.64 7.58
C VAL A 107 -2.58 4.19 7.68
N TRP A 108 -3.76 3.86 7.17
CA TRP A 108 -4.36 2.54 7.34
C TRP A 108 -4.33 1.75 6.03
N TYR A 109 -4.98 0.59 6.05
CA TYR A 109 -5.22 -0.23 4.88
C TYR A 109 -6.41 0.31 4.07
N ASP A 110 -6.10 1.05 3.01
CA ASP A 110 -7.06 1.63 2.05
C ASP A 110 -6.52 1.58 0.62
N ILE A 111 -7.39 1.81 -0.36
CA ILE A 111 -7.07 1.67 -1.78
C ILE A 111 -5.94 2.60 -2.23
N LEU A 112 -5.88 3.83 -1.72
CA LEU A 112 -4.82 4.77 -2.09
C LEU A 112 -3.47 4.32 -1.53
N HIS A 113 -3.44 3.83 -0.29
CA HIS A 113 -2.22 3.32 0.30
C HIS A 113 -1.69 2.08 -0.43
N VAL A 114 -2.57 1.15 -0.80
CA VAL A 114 -2.20 -0.02 -1.60
C VAL A 114 -1.66 0.40 -2.97
N LEU A 115 -2.34 1.30 -3.66
CA LEU A 115 -1.89 1.81 -4.96
C LEU A 115 -0.56 2.57 -4.89
N ASP A 116 -0.36 3.43 -3.88
CA ASP A 116 0.91 4.14 -3.70
C ASP A 116 2.09 3.18 -3.57
N VAL A 117 1.90 2.04 -2.90
CA VAL A 117 2.94 1.02 -2.74
C VAL A 117 3.11 0.17 -4.00
N LEU A 118 2.04 -0.38 -4.55
CA LEU A 118 2.13 -1.31 -5.70
C LEU A 118 2.59 -0.61 -6.98
N THR A 119 2.23 0.65 -7.20
CA THR A 119 2.70 1.41 -8.39
C THR A 119 4.20 1.74 -8.37
N GLN A 120 4.90 1.48 -7.27
CA GLN A 120 6.36 1.58 -7.21
C GLN A 120 7.09 0.32 -7.72
N LEU A 121 6.35 -0.74 -8.05
CA LEU A 121 6.87 -2.00 -8.58
C LEU A 121 6.61 -2.05 -10.10
N PRO A 122 7.63 -1.83 -10.96
CA PRO A 122 7.43 -1.72 -12.41
C PRO A 122 6.77 -2.94 -13.06
N HIS A 123 7.05 -4.14 -12.54
CA HIS A 123 6.50 -5.39 -13.06
C HIS A 123 4.97 -5.53 -12.84
N LEU A 124 4.35 -4.66 -12.04
CA LEU A 124 2.90 -4.70 -11.77
C LEU A 124 2.08 -3.71 -12.60
N LEU A 125 2.71 -2.79 -13.35
CA LEU A 125 1.99 -1.70 -14.01
C LEU A 125 0.97 -2.17 -15.07
N GLU A 126 1.12 -3.41 -15.56
CA GLU A 126 0.16 -4.06 -16.48
C GLU A 126 -0.77 -5.08 -15.79
N ASP A 127 -0.64 -5.28 -14.48
CA ASP A 127 -1.47 -6.25 -13.77
C ASP A 127 -2.94 -5.80 -13.76
N LYS A 128 -3.84 -6.66 -14.24
CA LYS A 128 -5.28 -6.34 -14.38
C LYS A 128 -5.93 -5.99 -13.04
N ARG A 129 -5.49 -6.60 -11.94
CA ARG A 129 -6.01 -6.36 -10.58
C ARG A 129 -5.56 -4.98 -10.08
N LEU A 130 -4.32 -4.59 -10.40
CA LEU A 130 -3.83 -3.22 -10.14
C LEU A 130 -4.61 -2.19 -10.96
N LEU A 131 -4.78 -2.44 -12.26
CA LEU A 131 -5.53 -1.55 -13.15
C LEU A 131 -6.98 -1.36 -12.69
N GLU A 132 -7.63 -2.43 -12.23
CA GLU A 132 -9.00 -2.34 -11.67
C GLU A 132 -9.06 -1.41 -10.44
N MET A 133 -8.08 -1.48 -9.54
CA MET A 133 -7.99 -0.55 -8.40
C MET A 133 -7.73 0.89 -8.86
N VAL A 134 -6.86 1.09 -9.86
CA VAL A 134 -6.58 2.42 -10.44
C VAL A 134 -7.85 3.03 -11.03
N GLU A 135 -8.59 2.28 -11.84
CA GLU A 135 -9.84 2.74 -12.43
C GLU A 135 -10.91 3.02 -11.36
N THR A 136 -10.95 2.22 -10.28
CA THR A 136 -11.82 2.48 -9.12
C THR A 136 -11.53 3.85 -8.49
N VAL A 137 -10.25 4.27 -8.44
CA VAL A 137 -9.89 5.60 -7.94
C VAL A 137 -10.19 6.67 -8.99
N LYS A 138 -9.82 6.49 -10.26
CA LYS A 138 -10.08 7.48 -11.33
C LYS A 138 -11.56 7.84 -11.45
N ALA A 139 -12.46 6.86 -11.33
CA ALA A 139 -13.90 7.09 -11.37
C ALA A 139 -14.44 8.02 -10.27
N LYS A 140 -13.62 8.41 -9.29
CA LYS A 140 -13.98 9.30 -8.18
C LYS A 140 -13.50 10.74 -8.36
N SER A 141 -12.81 11.07 -9.46
CA SER A 141 -12.42 12.46 -9.71
C SER A 141 -13.60 13.32 -10.15
N ASP A 142 -13.53 14.61 -9.88
CA ASP A 142 -14.40 15.59 -10.54
C ASP A 142 -13.98 15.82 -12.01
N GLU A 143 -14.73 16.68 -12.73
CA GLU A 143 -14.44 17.06 -14.11
C GLU A 143 -13.03 17.66 -14.30
N GLY A 144 -12.47 18.24 -13.24
CA GLY A 144 -11.13 18.81 -13.22
C GLY A 144 -10.03 17.82 -12.80
N GLY A 145 -10.35 16.53 -12.63
CA GLY A 145 -9.39 15.51 -12.20
C GLY A 145 -8.96 15.62 -10.74
N ARG A 146 -9.75 16.31 -9.90
CA ARG A 146 -9.48 16.53 -8.47
C ARG A 146 -10.31 15.57 -7.60
N PHE A 147 -9.85 15.36 -6.37
CA PHE A 147 -10.42 14.35 -5.47
C PHE A 147 -10.85 14.94 -4.13
N THR A 148 -12.05 14.57 -3.69
CA THR A 148 -12.60 14.90 -2.37
C THR A 148 -12.50 13.69 -1.44
N ALA A 149 -12.16 13.90 -0.17
CA ALA A 149 -12.08 12.78 0.77
C ALA A 149 -13.48 12.21 1.07
N GLU A 150 -13.61 10.89 1.07
CA GLU A 150 -14.85 10.18 1.41
C GLU A 150 -14.84 9.73 2.89
N SER A 151 -13.65 9.71 3.49
CA SER A 151 -13.41 9.40 4.90
C SER A 151 -12.31 10.30 5.44
N ILE A 152 -12.39 10.68 6.72
CA ILE A 152 -11.42 11.58 7.35
C ILE A 152 -10.93 11.00 8.67
N TRP A 153 -9.71 11.37 9.04
CA TRP A 153 -9.16 11.05 10.34
C TRP A 153 -9.51 12.20 11.28
N LYS A 154 -10.23 11.92 12.36
CA LYS A 154 -10.66 12.96 13.31
C LYS A 154 -9.48 13.82 13.84
N PRO A 155 -8.30 13.25 14.17
CA PRO A 155 -7.17 14.07 14.61
C PRO A 155 -6.69 15.11 13.58
N TRP A 156 -6.99 14.92 12.30
CA TRP A 156 -6.62 15.84 11.22
C TRP A 156 -7.82 16.60 10.63
N SER A 157 -8.96 16.69 11.33
CA SER A 157 -10.16 17.37 10.79
C SER A 157 -9.98 18.88 10.56
N GLY A 158 -8.98 19.50 11.18
CA GLY A 158 -8.62 20.90 10.95
C GLY A 158 -7.71 21.13 9.74
N TRP A 159 -7.27 20.07 9.05
CA TRP A 159 -6.42 20.16 7.87
C TRP A 159 -7.26 20.18 6.60
N GLU A 160 -6.67 20.67 5.50
CA GLU A 160 -7.34 20.81 4.21
C GLU A 160 -7.91 19.48 3.65
N PHE A 161 -7.20 18.37 3.87
CA PHE A 161 -7.64 17.02 3.50
C PHE A 161 -8.56 16.37 4.55
N GLY A 162 -8.81 17.06 5.66
CA GLY A 162 -9.59 16.62 6.82
C GLY A 162 -11.10 16.86 6.68
N GLN A 163 -11.59 17.12 5.48
CA GLN A 163 -12.99 17.46 5.18
C GLN A 163 -13.50 16.71 3.94
N LYS A 164 -14.83 16.69 3.73
CA LYS A 164 -15.50 15.93 2.65
C LYS A 164 -16.41 16.77 1.74
N ARG A 165 -16.29 18.10 1.81
CA ARG A 165 -17.13 19.09 1.14
C ARG A 165 -16.52 19.56 -0.19
N GLU A 166 -15.22 19.75 -0.23
CA GLU A 166 -14.49 20.27 -1.40
C GLU A 166 -13.29 19.39 -1.74
N ALA A 167 -12.79 19.52 -2.97
CA ALA A 167 -11.63 18.78 -3.42
C ALA A 167 -10.39 19.12 -2.59
N SER A 168 -9.59 18.09 -2.26
CA SER A 168 -8.36 18.26 -1.49
C SER A 168 -7.12 18.29 -2.38
N PHE A 169 -6.26 19.29 -2.19
CA PHE A 169 -4.96 19.40 -2.85
C PHE A 169 -4.05 18.22 -2.55
N LEU A 170 -3.92 17.83 -1.27
CA LEU A 170 -3.05 16.72 -0.89
C LEU A 170 -3.58 15.40 -1.45
N LEU A 171 -4.88 15.16 -1.33
CA LEU A 171 -5.48 13.93 -1.86
C LEU A 171 -5.31 13.83 -3.38
N THR A 172 -5.52 14.95 -4.07
CA THR A 172 -5.32 15.04 -5.52
C THR A 172 -3.88 14.77 -5.90
N LEU A 173 -2.90 15.39 -5.21
CA LEU A 173 -1.49 15.14 -5.45
C LEU A 173 -1.11 13.66 -5.26
N LEU A 174 -1.62 13.01 -4.22
CA LEU A 174 -1.36 11.60 -3.96
C LEU A 174 -1.90 10.70 -5.09
N ALA A 175 -3.13 10.95 -5.55
CA ALA A 175 -3.70 10.22 -6.67
C ALA A 175 -2.93 10.46 -7.98
N GLN A 176 -2.58 11.72 -8.28
CA GLN A 176 -1.83 12.06 -9.49
C GLN A 176 -0.43 11.44 -9.51
N ARG A 177 0.24 11.30 -8.36
CA ARG A 177 1.52 10.57 -8.28
C ARG A 177 1.39 9.09 -8.62
N ILE A 178 0.29 8.46 -8.19
CA ILE A 178 -0.01 7.08 -8.55
C ILE A 178 -0.21 6.98 -10.06
N PHE A 179 -1.02 7.87 -10.66
CA PHE A 179 -1.28 7.85 -12.10
C PHE A 179 -0.06 8.21 -12.96
N GLY A 180 0.79 9.09 -12.47
CA GLY A 180 2.07 9.41 -13.10
C GLY A 180 2.94 8.16 -13.27
N ARG A 181 3.11 7.36 -12.21
CA ARG A 181 3.85 6.10 -12.25
C ARG A 181 3.24 5.07 -13.21
N MET A 182 1.91 5.06 -13.35
CA MET A 182 1.22 4.19 -14.31
C MET A 182 1.46 4.61 -15.78
N SER A 183 1.85 5.86 -16.01
CA SER A 183 1.98 6.46 -17.35
C SER A 183 3.44 6.61 -17.81
N GLU A 184 4.41 6.31 -16.95
CA GLU A 184 5.84 6.49 -17.24
C GLU A 184 6.35 5.54 -18.36
N PRO A 185 7.11 6.06 -19.36
CA PRO A 185 7.69 5.24 -20.41
C PRO A 185 8.77 4.28 -19.87
N ARG A 186 8.71 3.01 -20.28
CA ARG A 186 9.53 1.89 -19.74
C ARG A 186 11.05 2.02 -19.91
N SER A 187 11.55 2.99 -20.68
CA SER A 187 12.98 3.13 -20.99
C SER A 187 13.82 3.74 -19.86
N THR A 188 13.19 4.35 -18.84
CA THR A 188 13.89 5.05 -17.74
C THR A 188 14.02 4.27 -16.43
N LEU A 189 13.45 3.05 -16.37
CA LEU A 189 13.40 2.25 -15.13
C LEU A 189 14.55 1.23 -14.99
N LYS A 190 15.54 1.24 -15.89
CA LYS A 190 16.81 0.53 -15.71
C LYS A 190 17.86 1.50 -15.15
N ALA A 191 17.99 1.55 -13.83
CA ALA A 191 19.16 2.05 -13.13
C ALA A 191 19.44 1.14 -11.94
#